data_AF-A0A964GQQ0-F1
#
_entry.id   AF-A0A964GQQ0-F1
#
_cell.length_a   1.000
_cell.length_b   1.000
_cell.length_c   1.000
_cell.angle_alpha   90.00
_cell.angle_beta   90.00
_cell.angle_gamma   90.00
#
_symmetry.space_group_name_H-M   'P 1'
#
loop_
_entity.id
_entity.type
_entity.pdbx_description
1 polymer ?
#
loop_
_entity_poly.entity_id
_entity_poly.type
_entity_poly.pdbx_seq_one_letter_code
_entity_poly.pdbx_strand_id
1 'polypeptide(L)'
;MGKTVVGVNSPRAVKRFSGDLALDVSQASYFGKRFAAVGQGAKTPIQLLTDLESEAGDLVSYDLLAELRMAPVEGDDVLEGKEEGQRFYTDELYIDQARGGVNTGGRMSRKRTLHDLRMRAKQQQANWWGRFQDELTFTYLSGSRGINANFILPLGYQGRAKNLLTAPTPNQHLFGGDATAVANLDATDKMSLAVVDRAR
;
A
#
# COMPACT_ATOMS: atom_id res chain seq x y z
N MET A 1 -23.99 0.85 -37.18
CA MET A 1 -23.96 -0.07 -36.02
C MET A 1 -24.03 0.76 -34.74
N GLY A 2 -25.18 0.83 -34.08
CA GLY A 2 -25.39 1.74 -32.94
C GLY A 2 -24.74 1.23 -31.66
N LYS A 3 -23.61 1.82 -31.26
CA LYS A 3 -23.02 1.59 -29.94
C LYS A 3 -23.82 2.35 -28.90
N THR A 4 -24.34 1.64 -27.90
CA THR A 4 -24.94 2.28 -26.71
C THR A 4 -23.81 2.82 -25.84
N VAL A 5 -23.50 4.11 -25.97
CA VAL A 5 -22.53 4.80 -25.12
C VAL A 5 -23.28 5.40 -23.94
N VAL A 6 -22.98 4.93 -22.74
CA VAL A 6 -23.49 5.53 -21.50
C VAL A 6 -22.43 6.54 -21.05
N GLY A 7 -22.77 7.84 -21.13
CA GLY A 7 -21.87 8.93 -20.74
C GLY A 7 -21.60 8.96 -19.22
N VAL A 8 -20.45 9.53 -18.85
CA VAL A 8 -19.89 9.57 -17.48
C VAL A 8 -20.83 10.26 -16.45
N ASN A 9 -21.83 11.03 -16.91
CA ASN A 9 -22.81 11.74 -16.07
C ASN A 9 -24.28 11.30 -16.26
N SER A 10 -24.53 10.12 -16.84
CA SER A 10 -25.88 9.57 -16.94
C SER A 10 -26.45 9.22 -15.56
N PRO A 11 -27.71 9.57 -15.20
CA PRO A 11 -28.37 9.10 -13.97
C PRO A 11 -28.49 7.57 -13.87
N ARG A 12 -28.22 6.85 -14.97
CA ARG A 12 -28.17 5.38 -15.05
C ARG A 12 -26.74 4.82 -14.96
N ALA A 13 -25.71 5.68 -14.97
CA ALA A 13 -24.34 5.30 -14.65
C ALA A 13 -24.23 5.08 -13.15
N VAL A 14 -24.06 3.82 -12.76
CA VAL A 14 -24.17 3.35 -11.37
C VAL A 14 -22.93 3.77 -10.57
N LYS A 15 -22.88 5.04 -10.11
CA LYS A 15 -21.86 5.53 -9.16
C LYS A 15 -21.83 4.75 -7.83
N ARG A 16 -22.93 4.09 -7.47
CA ARG A 16 -23.01 3.22 -6.27
C ARG A 16 -22.08 2.00 -6.36
N PHE A 17 -21.88 1.44 -7.55
CA PHE A 17 -21.14 0.18 -7.71
C PHE A 17 -19.63 0.38 -7.49
N SER A 18 -19.08 1.53 -7.89
CA SER A 18 -17.68 1.87 -7.63
C SER A 18 -17.45 2.19 -6.15
N GLY A 19 -18.36 2.91 -5.51
CA GLY A 19 -18.28 3.21 -4.07
C GLY A 19 -18.36 1.95 -3.21
N ASP A 20 -19.33 1.08 -3.49
CA ASP A 20 -19.47 -0.18 -2.74
C ASP A 20 -18.28 -1.12 -3.00
N LEU A 21 -17.70 -1.12 -4.22
CA LEU A 21 -16.51 -1.91 -4.51
C LEU A 21 -15.30 -1.40 -3.72
N ALA A 22 -15.07 -0.08 -3.66
CA ALA A 22 -13.97 0.49 -2.90
C ALA A 22 -14.07 0.17 -1.40
N LEU A 23 -15.28 0.19 -0.85
CA LEU A 23 -15.54 -0.26 0.53
C LEU A 23 -15.26 -1.75 0.72
N ASP A 24 -15.72 -2.60 -0.19
CA ASP A 24 -15.46 -4.05 -0.11
C ASP A 24 -13.95 -4.35 -0.19
N VAL A 25 -13.22 -3.62 -1.03
CA VAL A 25 -11.77 -3.72 -1.18
C VAL A 25 -11.04 -3.33 0.11
N SER A 26 -11.41 -2.21 0.73
CA SER A 26 -10.77 -1.76 1.96
C SER A 26 -11.01 -2.73 3.13
N GLN A 27 -12.16 -3.40 3.15
CA GLN A 27 -12.45 -4.45 4.14
C GLN A 27 -11.71 -5.75 3.87
N ALA A 28 -11.48 -6.08 2.59
CA ALA A 28 -10.76 -7.29 2.18
C ALA A 28 -9.24 -7.17 2.37
N SER A 29 -8.67 -5.97 2.25
CA SER A 29 -7.25 -5.70 2.49
C SER A 29 -6.92 -5.73 3.99
N TYR A 30 -5.89 -6.51 4.34
CA TYR A 30 -5.33 -6.57 5.69
C TYR A 30 -4.69 -5.26 6.12
N PHE A 31 -3.80 -4.70 5.29
CA PHE A 31 -3.10 -3.46 5.63
C PHE A 31 -4.04 -2.25 5.61
N GLY A 32 -4.93 -2.19 4.61
CA GLY A 32 -5.92 -1.13 4.49
C GLY A 32 -6.83 -1.04 5.72
N LYS A 33 -7.22 -2.18 6.30
CA LYS A 33 -8.12 -2.22 7.45
C LYS A 33 -7.45 -1.96 8.80
N ARG A 34 -6.19 -2.38 8.98
CA ARG A 34 -5.54 -2.45 10.30
C ARG A 34 -4.41 -1.45 10.50
N PHE A 35 -3.76 -1.03 9.42
CA PHE A 35 -2.48 -0.31 9.48
C PHE A 35 -2.42 0.95 8.63
N ALA A 36 -3.51 1.28 7.93
CA ALA A 36 -3.62 2.49 7.14
C ALA A 36 -4.72 3.40 7.68
N ALA A 37 -4.46 4.70 7.74
CA ALA A 37 -5.45 5.73 8.04
C ALA A 37 -5.19 6.98 7.19
N VAL A 38 -6.24 7.78 7.02
CA VAL A 38 -6.22 8.97 6.19
C VAL A 38 -5.73 10.18 7.00
N GLY A 39 -4.86 10.97 6.37
CA GLY A 39 -4.47 12.30 6.84
C GLY A 39 -3.19 12.36 7.68
N GLN A 40 -2.64 13.58 7.77
CA GLN A 40 -1.34 13.88 8.40
C GLN A 40 -1.29 13.58 9.91
N GLY A 41 -2.43 13.53 10.59
CA GLY A 41 -2.54 13.19 12.01
C GLY A 41 -2.66 11.68 12.30
N ALA A 42 -2.59 10.83 11.26
CA ALA A 42 -2.75 9.40 11.41
C ALA A 42 -1.57 8.80 12.21
N LYS A 43 -1.89 8.19 13.36
CA LYS A 43 -0.93 7.43 14.19
C LYS A 43 -0.68 6.00 13.69
N THR A 44 -0.99 5.75 12.43
CA THR A 44 -0.81 4.44 11.79
C THR A 44 0.50 4.42 11.00
N PRO A 45 1.15 3.25 10.84
CA PRO A 45 2.41 3.16 10.12
C PRO A 45 2.27 3.47 8.63
N ILE A 46 1.08 3.29 8.04
CA ILE A 46 0.79 3.68 6.66
C ILE A 46 -0.18 4.86 6.72
N GLN A 47 0.16 5.93 6.01
CA GLN A 47 -0.69 7.12 5.86
C GLN A 47 -1.21 7.20 4.43
N LEU A 48 -2.49 7.52 4.29
CA LEU A 48 -3.14 7.78 3.01
C LEU A 48 -3.27 9.30 2.83
N LEU A 49 -2.57 9.83 1.83
CA LEU A 49 -2.65 11.23 1.42
C LEU A 49 -3.72 11.35 0.31
N THR A 50 -4.70 12.21 0.52
CA THR A 50 -5.88 12.36 -0.36
C THR A 50 -5.87 13.67 -1.16
N ASP A 51 -4.76 14.40 -1.14
CA ASP A 51 -4.68 15.78 -1.64
C ASP A 51 -5.00 15.90 -3.15
N LEU A 52 -4.69 14.86 -3.93
CA LEU A 52 -5.01 14.78 -5.36
C LEU A 52 -6.26 13.96 -5.71
N GLU A 53 -7.16 13.70 -4.75
CA GLU A 53 -8.43 13.02 -5.06
C GLU A 53 -9.39 13.90 -5.88
N SER A 54 -9.32 15.22 -5.71
CA SER A 54 -10.20 16.19 -6.38
C SER A 54 -9.46 17.18 -7.29
N GLU A 55 -8.13 17.26 -7.17
CA GLU A 55 -7.30 18.22 -7.91
C GLU A 55 -6.46 17.53 -8.98
N ALA A 56 -6.13 18.26 -10.05
CA ALA A 56 -5.34 17.75 -11.14
C ALA A 56 -3.84 17.83 -10.80
N GLY A 57 -3.16 16.68 -10.79
CA GLY A 57 -1.72 16.59 -10.57
C GLY A 57 -1.24 15.15 -10.67
N ASP A 58 0.08 14.97 -10.75
CA ASP A 58 0.77 13.68 -10.79
C ASP A 58 1.76 13.49 -9.63
N LEU A 59 2.01 14.53 -8.84
CA LEU A 59 2.97 14.57 -7.74
C LEU A 59 2.34 15.19 -6.47
N VAL A 60 2.46 14.49 -5.35
CA VAL A 60 2.13 14.98 -4.01
C VAL A 60 3.44 15.23 -3.26
N SER A 61 3.71 16.48 -2.89
CA SER A 61 4.80 16.82 -1.97
C SER A 61 4.24 16.99 -0.57
N TYR A 62 4.87 16.36 0.42
CA TYR A 62 4.44 16.47 1.82
C TYR A 62 5.64 16.70 2.72
N ASP A 63 5.38 17.39 3.83
CA ASP A 63 6.40 17.74 4.82
C ASP A 63 6.25 16.85 6.05
N LEU A 64 7.37 16.26 6.46
CA LEU A 64 7.55 15.52 7.69
C LEU A 64 8.18 16.44 8.74
N LEU A 65 7.46 16.65 9.84
CA LEU A 65 7.96 17.42 10.97
C LEU A 65 8.86 16.53 11.83
N ALA A 66 10.11 16.95 12.02
CA ALA A 66 11.07 16.22 12.84
C ALA A 66 10.75 16.37 14.34
N GLU A 67 11.02 15.33 15.12
CA GLU A 67 10.88 15.39 16.58
C GLU A 67 11.88 16.39 17.19
N LEU A 68 11.38 17.19 18.14
CA LEU A 68 12.18 18.12 18.93
C LEU A 68 13.13 17.33 19.84
N ARG A 69 14.39 17.77 19.95
CA ARG A 69 15.44 17.09 20.73
C ARG A 69 15.87 17.89 21.96
N MET A 70 15.40 19.12 22.12
CA MET A 70 15.77 19.98 23.23
C MET A 70 15.36 19.40 24.59
N ALA A 71 16.27 19.53 25.56
CA ALA A 71 15.95 19.29 26.97
C ALA A 71 15.08 20.44 27.51
N PRO A 72 14.15 20.17 28.44
CA PRO A 72 13.37 21.22 29.09
C PRO A 72 14.28 22.15 29.91
N VAL A 73 13.90 23.42 29.99
CA VAL A 73 14.49 24.38 30.93
C VAL A 73 13.69 24.27 32.23
N GLU A 74 14.37 24.00 33.34
CA GLU A 74 13.75 23.82 34.67
C GLU A 74 13.97 25.04 35.56
N GLY A 75 13.00 25.36 36.44
CA GLY A 75 13.08 26.47 37.38
C GLY A 75 12.60 27.82 36.82
N ASP A 76 13.11 28.92 37.39
CA ASP A 76 12.81 30.30 36.97
C ASP A 76 13.73 30.80 35.82
N ASP A 77 14.44 29.88 35.16
CA ASP A 77 15.35 30.19 34.06
C ASP A 77 14.57 30.63 32.81
N VAL A 78 15.08 31.66 32.12
CA VAL A 78 14.45 32.21 30.92
C VAL A 78 14.47 31.18 29.78
N LEU A 79 13.27 30.88 29.26
CA LEU A 79 13.03 29.98 28.12
C LEU A 79 13.28 30.66 26.76
N GLU A 80 13.01 31.98 26.68
CA GLU A 80 13.16 32.77 25.46
C GLU A 80 14.61 32.72 24.95
N GLY A 81 14.80 32.30 23.70
CA GLY A 81 16.12 32.12 23.07
C GLY A 81 16.79 30.76 23.30
N LYS A 82 16.20 29.88 24.13
CA LYS A 82 16.62 28.47 24.29
C LYS A 82 15.68 27.49 23.57
N GLU A 83 14.69 28.00 22.85
CA GLU A 83 13.73 27.22 22.07
C GLU A 83 14.35 26.61 20.82
N GLU A 84 14.00 25.36 20.50
CA GLU A 84 14.45 24.70 19.28
C GLU A 84 13.56 25.09 18.10
N GLY A 85 14.20 25.46 16.99
CA GLY A 85 13.52 25.71 15.72
C GLY A 85 12.97 24.42 15.11
N GLN A 86 11.76 24.49 14.57
CA GLN A 86 11.13 23.37 13.87
C GLN A 86 11.94 23.00 12.61
N ARG A 87 12.16 21.70 12.40
CA ARG A 87 12.83 21.17 11.21
C ARG A 87 11.81 20.41 10.37
N PHE A 88 11.79 20.72 9.09
CA PHE A 88 10.92 20.10 8.11
C PHE A 88 11.76 19.28 7.14
N TYR A 89 11.31 18.07 6.85
CA TYR A 89 11.82 17.23 5.76
C TYR A 89 10.74 17.15 4.69
N THR A 90 11.10 17.38 3.44
CA THR A 90 10.14 17.31 2.33
C THR A 90 10.32 16.01 1.58
N ASP A 91 9.24 15.33 1.24
CA ASP A 91 9.26 14.13 0.39
C ASP A 91 8.18 14.21 -0.69
N GLU A 92 8.38 13.47 -1.79
CA GLU A 92 7.55 13.54 -3.00
C GLU A 92 7.05 12.15 -3.42
N LEU A 93 5.76 12.04 -3.70
CA LEU A 93 5.11 10.81 -4.15
C LEU A 93 4.42 11.01 -5.49
N TYR A 94 4.67 10.11 -6.43
CA TYR A 94 3.97 10.09 -7.70
C TYR A 94 2.70 9.24 -7.64
N ILE A 95 1.68 9.67 -8.38
CA ILE A 95 0.46 8.88 -8.56
C ILE A 95 0.54 8.13 -9.90
N ASP A 96 0.17 6.85 -9.86
CA ASP A 96 0.07 6.02 -11.05
C ASP A 96 -1.17 5.13 -10.99
N GLN A 97 -1.73 4.80 -12.13
CA GLN A 97 -3.01 4.11 -12.23
C GLN A 97 -2.84 2.61 -12.49
N ALA A 98 -3.38 1.79 -11.58
CA ALA A 98 -3.55 0.36 -11.82
C ALA A 98 -4.98 0.07 -12.32
N ARG A 99 -5.12 -0.83 -13.30
CA ARG A 99 -6.42 -1.24 -13.84
C ARG A 99 -6.49 -2.77 -13.95
N GLY A 100 -7.58 -3.34 -13.44
CA GLY A 100 -7.90 -4.76 -13.56
C GLY A 100 -9.42 -4.92 -13.61
N GLY A 101 -9.93 -5.77 -14.50
CA GLY A 101 -11.36 -5.91 -14.74
C GLY A 101 -11.78 -7.34 -15.12
N VAL A 102 -13.03 -7.67 -14.80
CA VAL A 102 -13.63 -8.98 -15.10
C VAL A 102 -14.62 -8.85 -16.26
N ASN A 103 -14.49 -9.67 -17.29
CA ASN A 103 -15.44 -9.71 -18.40
C ASN A 103 -16.66 -10.56 -18.02
N THR A 104 -17.84 -9.92 -17.97
CA THR A 104 -19.12 -10.58 -17.63
C THR A 104 -19.89 -11.09 -18.85
N GLY A 105 -19.26 -11.10 -20.02
CA GLY A 105 -19.84 -11.60 -21.27
C GLY A 105 -20.92 -10.70 -21.86
N GLY A 106 -21.52 -11.18 -22.97
CA GLY A 106 -22.57 -10.49 -23.70
C GLY A 106 -23.95 -10.59 -23.03
N ARG A 107 -24.91 -9.79 -23.53
CA ARG A 107 -26.30 -9.77 -23.02
C ARG A 107 -26.97 -11.14 -23.11
N MET A 108 -26.66 -11.94 -24.14
CA MET A 108 -27.18 -13.30 -24.29
C MET A 108 -26.57 -14.27 -23.29
N SER A 109 -25.26 -14.21 -23.02
CA SER A 109 -24.61 -15.07 -22.02
C SER A 109 -25.17 -14.82 -20.62
N ARG A 110 -25.40 -13.56 -20.25
CA ARG A 110 -26.05 -13.21 -18.96
C ARG A 110 -27.47 -13.73 -18.82
N LYS A 111 -28.22 -13.87 -19.92
CA LYS A 111 -29.58 -14.44 -19.92
C LYS A 111 -29.60 -15.96 -19.89
N ARG A 112 -28.53 -16.61 -20.38
CA ARG A 112 -28.37 -18.07 -20.37
C ARG A 112 -27.97 -18.60 -19.00
N THR A 113 -27.36 -17.77 -18.17
CA THR A 113 -26.97 -18.12 -16.80
C THR A 113 -28.05 -17.73 -15.80
N LEU A 114 -28.39 -18.63 -14.88
CA LEU A 114 -29.26 -18.34 -13.73
C LEU A 114 -28.67 -17.33 -12.75
N HIS A 115 -27.35 -17.19 -12.75
CA HIS A 115 -26.62 -16.34 -11.81
C HIS A 115 -26.42 -14.93 -12.36
N ASP A 116 -26.52 -13.92 -11.48
CA ASP A 116 -26.13 -12.56 -11.82
C ASP A 116 -24.60 -12.45 -11.90
N LEU A 117 -24.08 -12.58 -13.12
CA LEU A 117 -22.65 -12.49 -13.42
C LEU A 117 -22.05 -11.14 -13.02
N ARG A 118 -22.84 -10.06 -12.96
CA ARG A 118 -22.34 -8.72 -12.59
C ARG A 118 -22.06 -8.64 -11.10
N MET A 119 -22.94 -9.19 -10.27
CA MET A 119 -22.75 -9.23 -8.83
C MET A 119 -21.59 -10.15 -8.44
N ARG A 120 -21.49 -11.33 -9.06
CA ARG A 120 -20.35 -12.24 -8.85
C ARG A 120 -19.02 -11.62 -9.26
N ALA A 121 -18.99 -10.93 -10.40
CA ALA A 121 -17.79 -10.24 -10.85
C ALA A 121 -17.36 -9.15 -9.86
N LYS A 122 -18.31 -8.40 -9.28
CA LYS A 122 -18.01 -7.41 -8.22
C LYS A 122 -17.28 -8.06 -7.04
N GLN A 123 -17.86 -9.13 -6.51
CA GLN A 123 -17.33 -9.80 -5.32
C GLN A 123 -15.96 -10.42 -5.56
N GLN A 124 -15.77 -11.04 -6.74
CA GLN A 124 -14.45 -11.54 -7.15
C GLN A 124 -13.43 -10.41 -7.29
N GLN A 125 -13.84 -9.30 -7.90
CA GLN A 125 -12.97 -8.15 -8.10
C GLN A 125 -12.61 -7.46 -6.78
N ALA A 126 -13.51 -7.42 -5.80
CA ALA A 126 -13.24 -6.89 -4.46
C ALA A 126 -12.12 -7.68 -3.76
N ASN A 127 -12.24 -9.01 -3.73
CA ASN A 127 -11.23 -9.89 -3.15
C ASN A 127 -9.89 -9.79 -3.88
N TRP A 128 -9.92 -9.71 -5.21
CA TRP A 128 -8.71 -9.58 -6.03
C TRP A 128 -7.98 -8.27 -5.76
N TRP A 129 -8.69 -7.14 -5.71
CA TRP A 129 -8.08 -5.84 -5.40
C TRP A 129 -7.57 -5.76 -3.96
N GLY A 130 -8.27 -6.34 -2.98
CA GLY A 130 -7.78 -6.42 -1.60
C GLY A 130 -6.46 -7.18 -1.52
N ARG A 131 -6.37 -8.34 -2.18
CA ARG A 131 -5.12 -9.11 -2.29
C ARG A 131 -4.02 -8.34 -3.01
N PHE A 132 -4.33 -7.69 -4.12
CA PHE A 132 -3.36 -6.91 -4.88
C PHE A 132 -2.76 -5.78 -4.02
N GLN A 133 -3.58 -5.08 -3.24
CA GLN A 133 -3.11 -4.05 -2.33
C GLN A 133 -2.16 -4.62 -1.28
N ASP A 134 -2.53 -5.72 -0.63
CA ASP A 134 -1.70 -6.33 0.41
C ASP A 134 -0.38 -6.89 -0.14
N GLU A 135 -0.41 -7.59 -1.28
CA GLU A 135 0.79 -8.12 -1.94
C GLU A 135 1.73 -6.99 -2.37
N LEU A 136 1.18 -5.86 -2.83
CA LEU A 136 1.94 -4.66 -3.18
C LEU A 136 2.60 -4.06 -1.93
N THR A 137 1.83 -3.86 -0.85
CA THR A 137 2.38 -3.33 0.41
C THR A 137 3.49 -4.23 0.96
N PHE A 138 3.31 -5.56 0.96
CA PHE A 138 4.36 -6.48 1.38
C PHE A 138 5.61 -6.40 0.51
N THR A 139 5.44 -6.32 -0.81
CA THR A 139 6.56 -6.24 -1.76
C THR A 139 7.39 -4.97 -1.53
N TYR A 140 6.73 -3.84 -1.27
CA TYR A 140 7.42 -2.58 -0.96
C TYR A 140 8.10 -2.61 0.41
N LEU A 141 7.43 -3.14 1.45
CA LEU A 141 8.02 -3.23 2.79
C LEU A 141 9.23 -4.17 2.85
N SER A 142 9.22 -5.24 2.06
CA SER A 142 10.33 -6.21 2.02
C SER A 142 11.43 -5.85 1.01
N GLY A 143 11.23 -4.81 0.19
CA GLY A 143 12.19 -4.40 -0.84
C GLY A 143 12.34 -5.39 -2.00
N SER A 144 11.53 -6.46 -2.06
CA SER A 144 11.54 -7.45 -3.14
C SER A 144 10.22 -8.22 -3.21
N ARG A 145 9.81 -8.63 -4.41
CA ARG A 145 8.56 -9.38 -4.61
C ARG A 145 8.65 -10.83 -4.09
N GLY A 146 9.83 -11.44 -4.12
CA GLY A 146 10.04 -12.87 -3.80
C GLY A 146 9.62 -13.85 -4.91
N ILE A 147 9.74 -15.15 -4.65
CA ILE A 147 9.60 -16.22 -5.67
C ILE A 147 8.22 -16.91 -5.72
N ASN A 148 7.26 -16.49 -4.90
CA ASN A 148 5.97 -17.18 -4.78
C ASN A 148 5.16 -17.11 -6.10
N ALA A 149 4.75 -18.26 -6.64
CA ALA A 149 3.97 -18.31 -7.89
C ALA A 149 2.53 -17.79 -7.75
N ASN A 150 1.98 -17.75 -6.53
CA ASN A 150 0.57 -17.40 -6.27
C ASN A 150 0.30 -15.88 -6.17
N PHE A 151 1.35 -15.05 -6.24
CA PHE A 151 1.22 -13.60 -6.24
C PHE A 151 0.65 -13.12 -7.58
N ILE A 152 -0.21 -12.12 -7.51
CA ILE A 152 -0.79 -11.40 -8.65
C ILE A 152 0.31 -10.59 -9.35
N LEU A 153 1.26 -10.03 -8.58
CA LEU A 153 2.41 -9.31 -9.13
C LEU A 153 3.36 -10.26 -9.88
N PRO A 154 3.83 -9.90 -11.08
CA PRO A 154 4.74 -10.75 -11.85
C PRO A 154 6.10 -10.90 -11.15
N LEU A 155 6.83 -11.98 -11.45
CA LEU A 155 8.13 -12.27 -10.83
C LEU A 155 9.16 -11.14 -11.05
N GLY A 156 9.12 -10.50 -12.23
CA GLY A 156 10.01 -9.38 -12.58
C GLY A 156 9.53 -8.01 -12.16
N TYR A 157 8.55 -7.91 -11.24
CA TYR A 157 8.01 -6.63 -10.79
C TYR A 157 9.09 -5.79 -10.10
N GLN A 158 9.34 -4.56 -10.59
CA GLN A 158 10.39 -3.65 -10.10
C GLN A 158 9.84 -2.45 -9.32
N GLY A 159 8.52 -2.40 -9.08
CA GLY A 159 7.84 -1.24 -8.52
C GLY A 159 6.93 -0.53 -9.54
N ARG A 160 6.31 0.56 -9.11
CA ARG A 160 5.37 1.42 -9.86
C ARG A 160 5.55 2.87 -9.43
N ALA A 161 4.90 3.79 -10.14
CA ALA A 161 4.88 5.23 -9.77
C ALA A 161 6.27 5.82 -9.54
N LYS A 162 7.25 5.45 -10.38
CA LYS A 162 8.67 5.86 -10.25
C LYS A 162 9.34 5.52 -8.91
N ASN A 163 8.69 4.71 -8.07
CA ASN A 163 9.26 4.21 -6.83
C ASN A 163 9.72 2.76 -7.04
N LEU A 164 11.02 2.61 -7.33
CA LEU A 164 11.67 1.33 -7.57
C LEU A 164 11.83 0.56 -6.25
N LEU A 165 11.71 -0.76 -6.32
CA LEU A 165 12.01 -1.61 -5.17
C LEU A 165 13.51 -1.53 -4.85
N THR A 166 13.82 -1.21 -3.59
CA THR A 166 15.19 -1.19 -3.09
C THR A 166 15.42 -2.47 -2.31
N ALA A 167 16.31 -3.33 -2.80
CA ALA A 167 16.65 -4.56 -2.10
C ALA A 167 17.26 -4.25 -0.72
N PRO A 168 16.96 -5.05 0.31
CA PRO A 168 17.55 -4.84 1.61
C PRO A 168 19.08 -4.95 1.55
N THR A 169 19.75 -4.06 2.26
CA THR A 169 21.20 -4.07 2.43
C THR A 169 21.63 -5.22 3.36
N PRO A 170 22.91 -5.67 3.33
CA PRO A 170 23.38 -6.77 4.18
C PRO A 170 23.11 -6.57 5.68
N ASN A 171 23.09 -5.32 6.17
CA ASN A 171 22.81 -4.99 7.56
C ASN A 171 21.32 -5.10 7.94
N GLN A 172 20.44 -5.27 6.95
CA GLN A 172 18.99 -5.44 7.12
C GLN A 172 18.57 -6.92 7.01
N HIS A 173 19.54 -7.83 6.88
CA HIS A 173 19.32 -9.28 6.94
C HIS A 173 19.80 -9.84 8.28
N LEU A 174 18.96 -10.68 8.90
CA LEU A 174 19.30 -11.42 10.10
C LEU A 174 19.14 -12.91 9.80
N PHE A 175 20.22 -13.65 9.97
CA PHE A 175 20.24 -15.11 9.79
C PHE A 175 20.44 -15.81 11.13
N GLY A 176 19.85 -17.01 11.27
CA GLY A 176 20.18 -17.92 12.36
C GLY A 176 21.55 -18.55 12.15
N GLY A 177 22.15 -19.11 13.21
CA GLY A 177 23.41 -19.87 13.09
C GLY A 177 24.60 -19.05 12.60
N ASP A 178 25.35 -19.63 11.66
CA ASP A 178 26.53 -19.07 11.01
C ASP A 178 26.28 -18.63 9.56
N ALA A 179 25.03 -18.72 9.08
CA ALA A 179 24.65 -18.18 7.78
C ALA A 179 24.92 -16.67 7.67
N THR A 180 25.40 -16.29 6.49
CA THR A 180 25.76 -14.90 6.14
C THR A 180 25.02 -14.41 4.89
N ALA A 181 24.31 -15.30 4.20
CA ALA A 181 23.52 -15.01 3.01
C ALA A 181 22.36 -16.00 2.86
N VAL A 182 21.36 -15.69 2.04
CA VAL A 182 20.26 -16.63 1.76
C VAL A 182 20.77 -17.92 1.12
N ALA A 183 21.87 -17.85 0.36
CA ALA A 183 22.43 -18.99 -0.37
C ALA A 183 23.19 -20.00 0.51
N ASN A 184 23.57 -19.64 1.73
CA ASN A 184 24.27 -20.55 2.66
C ASN A 184 23.41 -21.03 3.82
N LEU A 185 22.09 -20.83 3.75
CA LEU A 185 21.14 -21.35 4.74
C LEU A 185 21.09 -22.88 4.72
N ASP A 186 21.20 -23.49 5.89
CA ASP A 186 21.04 -24.92 6.11
C ASP A 186 20.02 -25.26 7.22
N ALA A 187 19.90 -26.55 7.55
CA ALA A 187 18.92 -27.03 8.54
C ALA A 187 19.28 -26.67 10.00
N THR A 188 20.50 -26.20 10.25
CA THR A 188 21.00 -25.80 11.56
C THR A 188 20.75 -24.31 11.86
N ASP A 189 20.48 -23.50 10.83
CA ASP A 189 20.14 -22.07 10.93
C ASP A 189 18.72 -21.85 11.45
N LYS A 190 18.56 -22.01 12.77
CA LYS A 190 17.27 -21.87 13.45
C LYS A 190 17.08 -20.48 14.05
N MET A 191 15.82 -20.04 14.09
CA MET A 191 15.41 -18.84 14.83
C MET A 191 15.50 -19.12 16.34
N SER A 192 16.65 -18.79 16.93
CA SER A 192 16.87 -18.89 18.38
C SER A 192 16.67 -17.54 19.06
N LEU A 193 16.53 -17.53 20.39
CA LEU A 193 16.43 -16.29 21.17
C LEU A 193 17.64 -15.37 20.96
N ALA A 194 18.84 -15.93 20.74
CA ALA A 194 20.04 -15.15 20.43
C ALA A 194 19.95 -14.40 19.08
N VAL A 195 19.18 -14.92 18.11
CA VAL A 195 18.90 -14.19 16.85
C VAL A 195 17.96 -13.02 17.12
N VAL A 196 16.97 -13.22 17.99
CA VAL A 196 16.01 -12.17 18.38
C VAL A 196 16.71 -11.07 19.16
N ASP A 197 17.63 -11.40 20.06
CA ASP A 197 18.41 -10.42 20.82
C ASP A 197 19.31 -9.57 19.92
N ARG A 198 19.84 -10.14 18.82
CA ARG A 198 20.59 -9.40 17.80
C ARG A 198 19.73 -8.47 16.94
N ALA A 199 18.41 -8.67 16.92
CA ALA A 199 17.48 -7.86 16.13
C ALA A 199 17.06 -6.56 16.81
N ARG A 200 17.58 -6.28 18.01
CA ARG A 200 17.27 -5.12 18.83
C ARG A 200 18.17 -3.92 18.50
#